data_AF-A0AAJ2GQ65-F1
#
_entry.id   AF-A0AAJ2GQ65-F1
#
_cell.length_a   1.000
_cell.length_b   1.000
_cell.length_c   1.000
_cell.angle_alpha   90.00
_cell.angle_beta   90.00
_cell.angle_gamma   90.00
#
_symmetry.space_group_name_H-M   'P 1'
#
loop_
_entity.id
_entity.type
_entity.pdbx_description
1 polymer ?
#
loop_
_entity_poly.entity_id
_entity_poly.type
_entity_poly.pdbx_seq_one_letter_code
_entity_poly.pdbx_strand_id
1 'polypeptide(L)' 'MIVAYRTDDRAFFLYGFAKNERENIEDSELQTLRDIAAELLAHDETALDAAVGMGKLQEIENGEEA' A
#
# COMPACT_ATOMS: atom_id res chain seq x y z
N MET A 1 5.68 -9.12 3.31
CA MET A 1 5.32 -7.96 2.49
C MET A 1 3.96 -8.18 1.85
N ILE A 2 3.07 -7.19 1.98
CA ILE A 2 1.78 -7.09 1.30
C ILE A 2 1.78 -5.79 0.50
N VAL A 3 1.45 -5.91 -0.77
CA VAL A 3 1.35 -4.79 -1.72
C VAL A 3 -0.04 -4.84 -2.34
N ALA A 4 -0.74 -3.71 -2.30
CA ALA A 4 -1.95 -3.50 -3.07
C ALA A 4 -1.56 -2.92 -4.42
N TYR A 5 -1.92 -3.57 -5.52
CA TYR A 5 -1.60 -3.06 -6.85
C TYR A 5 -2.82 -3.14 -7.77
N ARG A 6 -2.94 -2.14 -8.63
CA ARG A 6 -3.85 -2.15 -9.78
C ARG A 6 -2.97 -2.23 -11.03
N THR A 7 -3.14 -3.31 -11.78
CA THR A 7 -2.40 -3.55 -13.03
C THR A 7 -2.51 -2.35 -13.95
N ASP A 8 -1.38 -1.95 -14.56
CA ASP A 8 -1.24 -0.79 -15.46
C ASP A 8 -1.49 0.60 -14.83
N ASP A 9 -1.55 0.71 -13.50
CA ASP A 9 -1.83 2.00 -12.87
C ASP A 9 -0.95 2.32 -11.66
N ARG A 10 -1.15 1.67 -10.49
CA ARG A 10 -0.43 2.05 -9.26
C ARG A 10 -0.28 0.91 -8.26
N ALA A 11 0.74 1.02 -7.40
CA ALA A 11 1.02 0.06 -6.33
C ALA A 11 1.28 0.78 -5.00
N PHE A 12 0.71 0.27 -3.92
CA PHE A 12 0.83 0.76 -2.55
C PHE A 12 1.40 -0.32 -1.64
N PHE A 13 2.44 0.03 -0.91
CA PHE A 13 3.01 -0.84 0.11
C PHE A 13 2.17 -0.73 1.39
N LEU A 14 1.44 -1.79 1.73
CA LEU A 14 0.55 -1.78 2.90
C LEU A 14 1.23 -2.30 4.16
N TYR A 15 2.03 -3.37 4.03
CA TYR A 15 2.58 -4.01 5.22
C TYR A 15 3.88 -4.78 4.94
N GLY A 16 4.92 -4.52 5.73
CA GLY A 16 6.19 -5.25 5.71
C GLY A 16 6.28 -6.13 6.95
N PHE A 17 6.41 -7.43 6.77
CA PHE A 17 6.68 -8.36 7.88
C PHE A 17 8.13 -8.82 7.82
N ALA A 18 8.81 -8.82 8.97
CA ALA A 18 10.12 -9.45 9.08
C ALA A 18 9.99 -10.96 8.86
N LYS A 19 11.02 -11.57 8.29
CA LYS A 19 11.04 -12.97 7.83
C LYS A 19 10.76 -14.02 8.93
N ASN A 20 10.65 -13.62 10.20
CA ASN A 20 10.43 -14.48 11.37
C ASN A 20 9.38 -13.97 12.36
N GLU A 21 8.63 -12.89 12.06
CA GLU A 21 7.72 -12.28 13.07
C GLU A 21 6.26 -12.73 12.99
N ARG A 22 5.78 -13.27 11.86
CA ARG A 22 4.40 -13.77 11.73
C ARG A 22 4.34 -14.99 10.81
N GLU A 23 3.99 -16.14 11.39
CA GLU A 23 3.80 -17.42 10.67
C GLU A 23 2.47 -17.47 9.89
N ASN A 24 1.46 -16.72 10.31
CA ASN A 24 0.18 -16.55 9.60
C ASN A 24 -0.37 -15.13 9.81
N ILE A 25 -0.89 -14.53 8.74
CA ILE A 25 -1.78 -13.36 8.82
C ILE A 25 -3.19 -13.91 8.91
N GLU A 26 -3.98 -13.48 9.88
CA GLU A 26 -5.35 -13.97 10.03
C GLU A 26 -6.25 -13.47 8.89
N ASP A 27 -7.27 -14.24 8.51
CA ASP A 27 -8.19 -13.87 7.43
C ASP A 27 -8.90 -12.53 7.70
N SER A 28 -9.14 -12.20 8.96
CA SER A 28 -9.72 -10.91 9.40
C SER A 28 -8.78 -9.73 9.14
N GLU A 29 -7.48 -9.88 9.43
CA GLU A 29 -6.46 -8.89 9.12
C GLU A 29 -6.31 -8.75 7.60
N LEU A 30 -6.33 -9.87 6.86
CA LEU A 30 -6.26 -9.86 5.40
C LEU A 30 -7.46 -9.15 4.78
N GLN A 31 -8.66 -9.37 5.30
CA GLN A 31 -9.88 -8.71 4.83
C GLN A 31 -9.79 -7.19 5.05
N THR A 32 -9.35 -6.77 6.23
CA THR A 32 -9.16 -5.35 6.55
C THR A 32 -8.13 -4.70 5.62
N LEU A 33 -7.01 -5.39 5.36
CA LEU A 33 -5.99 -4.91 4.43
C LEU A 33 -6.51 -4.81 2.99
N ARG A 34 -7.40 -5.71 2.58
CA ARG A 34 -8.05 -5.67 1.26
C ARG A 34 -9.03 -4.50 1.13
N ASP A 35 -9.77 -4.17 2.18
CA ASP A 35 -10.70 -3.03 2.17
C ASP A 35 -9.92 -1.72 2.08
N ILE A 36 -8.85 -1.58 2.87
CA ILE A 36 -7.93 -0.43 2.80
C ILE A 36 -7.29 -0.35 1.41
N ALA A 37 -6.87 -1.48 0.84
CA ALA A 37 -6.33 -1.54 -0.52
C ALA A 37 -7.33 -1.02 -1.55
N ALA A 38 -8.60 -1.43 -1.44
CA ALA A 38 -9.65 -1.03 -2.37
C ALA A 38 -9.91 0.48 -2.27
N GLU A 39 -9.96 1.05 -1.05
CA GLU A 39 -10.12 2.49 -0.85
C GLU A 39 -8.93 3.29 -1.43
N LEU A 40 -7.69 2.83 -1.18
CA LEU A 40 -6.49 3.49 -1.70
C LEU A 40 -6.38 3.41 -3.23
N LEU A 41 -6.76 2.28 -3.83
CA LEU A 41 -6.78 2.11 -5.29
C LEU A 41 -7.97 2.81 -5.97
N ALA A 42 -9.03 3.13 -5.22
CA ALA A 42 -10.17 3.91 -5.67
C ALA A 42 -10.00 5.41 -5.48
N HIS A 43 -9.03 5.86 -4.67
CA HIS A 43 -8.73 7.27 -4.51
C HIS A 43 -8.23 7.88 -5.82
N ASP A 44 -8.85 9.00 -6.19
CA ASP A 44 -8.41 9.83 -7.31
C ASP A 44 -7.03 10.44 -7.04
N GLU A 45 -6.32 10.81 -8.11
CA GLU A 45 -4.96 11.38 -8.05
C GLU A 45 -4.89 12.60 -7.11
N THR A 46 -5.91 13.47 -7.11
CA THR A 46 -5.98 14.62 -6.20
C THR A 46 -6.05 14.23 -4.72
N ALA A 47 -6.73 13.13 -4.40
CA ALA A 47 -6.82 12.64 -3.02
C ALA A 47 -5.50 12.02 -2.56
N LEU A 48 -4.80 11.35 -3.47
CA LEU A 48 -3.47 10.81 -3.22
C LEU A 48 -2.44 11.92 -3.06
N ASP A 49 -2.44 12.94 -3.92
CA ASP A 49 -1.58 14.12 -3.79
C ASP A 49 -1.80 14.85 -2.47
N ALA A 50 -3.07 15.00 -2.05
CA ALA A 50 -3.40 15.56 -0.75
C ALA A 50 -2.87 14.68 0.39
N ALA A 51 -3.00 13.35 0.29
CA ALA A 51 -2.48 12.42 1.28
C ALA A 51 -0.94 12.44 1.35
N VAL A 52 -0.25 12.63 0.22
CA VAL A 52 1.20 12.84 0.16
C VAL A 52 1.59 14.17 0.79
N GLY A 53 0.90 15.26 0.43
CA GLY A 53 1.12 16.59 1.03
C GLY A 53 0.86 16.65 2.54
N MET A 54 -0.05 15.80 3.04
CA MET A 54 -0.32 15.62 4.47
C MET A 54 0.68 14.69 5.18
N GLY A 55 1.59 14.02 4.46
CA GLY A 55 2.52 13.04 5.01
C GLY A 55 1.87 11.71 5.42
N LYS A 56 0.63 11.44 4.96
CA LYS A 56 -0.05 10.15 5.17
C LYS A 56 0.43 9.09 4.20
N LEU A 57 0.81 9.50 3.00
CA LEU A 57 1.42 8.66 1.98
C LEU A 57 2.79 9.23 1.63
N GLN A 58 3.71 8.35 1.27
CA GLN A 58 5.00 8.74 0.73
C GLN A 58 5.07 8.18 -0.69
N GLU A 59 5.18 9.08 -1.66
CA GLU A 59 5.48 8.68 -3.03
C GLU A 59 6.89 8.10 -3.08
N ILE A 60 7.03 6.94 -3.71
CA ILE A 60 8.32 6.30 -3.95
C ILE A 60 8.63 6.53 -5.42
N GLU A 61 9.51 7.48 -5.70
CA GLU A 61 10.07 7.64 -7.03
C GLU A 61 10.88 6.38 -7.36
N ASN A 62 10.77 5.88 -8.59
CA ASN A 62 11.65 4.82 -9.08
C ASN A 62 13.09 5.36 -9.09
N GLY A 63 13.79 5.20 -7.97
CA GLY A 63 15.21 5.43 -7.90
C GLY A 63 15.89 4.45 -8.85
N GLU A 64 16.67 4.98 -9.80
CA GLU A 64 17.69 4.19 -10.48
C GLU A 64 18.47 3.38 -9.44
N GLU A 65 18.80 2.14 -9.81
CA GLU A 65 19.61 1.22 -9.00
C GLU A 65 20.80 1.95 -8.37
N ALA A 66 20.98 1.78 -7.05
CA ALA A 66 22.23 2.09 -6.36
C ALA A 66 22.91 0.78 -5.94
#